data_AF-A0A1B6NSM6-F1
#
_entry.id   AF-A0A1B6NSM6-F1
#
_cell.length_a   1.000
_cell.length_b   1.000
_cell.length_c   1.000
_cell.angle_alpha   90.00
_cell.angle_beta   90.00
_cell.angle_gamma   90.00
#
_symmetry.space_group_name_H-M   'P 1'
#
loop_
_entity.id
_entity.type
_entity.pdbx_description
1 polymer ?
#
loop_
_entity_poly.entity_id
_entity_poly.type
_entity_poly.pdbx_seq_one_letter_code
_entity_poly.pdbx_strand_id
1 'polypeptide(L)'
;MGVGLRRGGLASGQKVFDKLAGEFCVSSYEEMLKPFATVATDLYTGREVVFNSGPIGDTIQASCAIPALFTPVAHGDRWLVDGAVVNPVPVNLCRQLGADFVIAVNLNADFRPLRLEKLRQDHEENQRKTEDFFTKSQNVLRQWFSPDSKDDKASEENEEQLQINASDDVNTEESIATDVIEKVEEEFTEVPAKVNKRNPPGIMSVMSSSLEILQARVTRSRLAGDPPDILIEPQLTDVGIMEFHRAEELCAKGEETIARVAEQIRYQLLT
;
A
#
# COMPACT_ATOMS: atom_id res chain seq x y z
N MET A 1 -21.81 11.81 1.77
CA MET A 1 -20.69 10.91 2.12
C MET A 1 -20.92 9.61 1.38
N GLY A 2 -20.11 9.28 0.38
CA GLY A 2 -20.26 8.06 -0.41
C GLY A 2 -19.05 7.17 -0.20
N VAL A 3 -19.07 6.35 0.84
CA VAL A 3 -18.11 5.24 1.00
C VAL A 3 -18.82 4.02 0.45
N GLY A 4 -18.44 3.58 -0.74
CA GLY A 4 -19.07 2.47 -1.43
C GLY A 4 -18.01 1.59 -2.06
N LEU A 5 -17.80 0.41 -1.47
CA LEU A 5 -16.93 -0.65 -2.00
C LEU A 5 -17.31 -1.06 -3.45
N ARG A 6 -18.51 -0.66 -3.92
CA ARG A 6 -19.02 -0.87 -5.28
C ARG A 6 -18.52 0.14 -6.34
N ARG A 7 -17.79 1.20 -5.97
CA ARG A 7 -17.32 2.26 -6.90
C ARG A 7 -15.79 2.40 -7.01
N GLY A 8 -15.04 1.38 -6.59
CA GLY A 8 -13.60 1.28 -6.91
C GLY A 8 -12.64 2.12 -6.05
N GLY A 9 -13.08 2.74 -4.95
CA GLY A 9 -12.20 3.46 -4.02
C GLY A 9 -12.85 3.71 -2.65
N LEU A 10 -12.04 3.83 -1.59
CA LEU A 10 -12.51 4.08 -0.21
C LEU A 10 -12.74 5.57 0.09
N ALA A 11 -12.09 6.47 -0.65
CA ALA A 11 -12.30 7.90 -0.58
C ALA A 11 -12.67 8.46 -1.96
N SER A 12 -13.74 9.27 -2.02
CA SER A 12 -13.97 10.14 -3.19
C SER A 12 -12.93 11.26 -3.12
N GLY A 13 -11.73 10.99 -3.64
CA GLY A 13 -10.59 11.92 -3.68
C GLY A 13 -10.85 13.17 -4.52
N GLN A 14 -11.99 13.24 -5.20
CA GLN A 14 -12.35 14.32 -6.12
C GLN A 14 -12.19 15.70 -5.51
N LYS A 15 -12.65 15.92 -4.26
CA LYS A 15 -12.53 17.23 -3.61
C LYS A 15 -11.07 17.67 -3.38
N VAL A 16 -10.17 16.72 -3.13
CA VAL A 16 -8.75 17.00 -2.93
C VAL A 16 -8.15 17.39 -4.28
N PHE A 17 -8.44 16.63 -5.33
CA PHE A 17 -7.96 16.92 -6.68
C PHE A 17 -8.54 18.21 -7.25
N ASP A 18 -9.83 18.51 -7.03
CA ASP A 18 -10.46 19.76 -7.45
C ASP A 18 -9.77 20.96 -6.78
N LYS A 19 -9.42 20.84 -5.48
CA LYS A 19 -8.70 21.88 -4.75
C LYS A 19 -7.25 22.02 -5.23
N LEU A 20 -6.55 20.91 -5.44
CA LEU A 20 -5.19 20.90 -5.98
C LEU A 20 -5.12 21.51 -7.39
N ALA A 21 -6.10 21.19 -8.24
CA ALA A 21 -6.21 21.75 -9.58
C ALA A 21 -6.42 23.27 -9.52
N GLY A 22 -7.29 23.76 -8.64
CA GLY A 22 -7.58 25.19 -8.51
C GLY A 22 -6.45 26.03 -7.86
N GLU A 23 -5.63 25.44 -6.98
CA GLU A 23 -4.59 26.16 -6.23
C GLU A 23 -3.18 25.98 -6.80
N PHE A 24 -2.86 24.85 -7.43
CA PHE A 24 -1.48 24.48 -7.76
C PHE A 24 -1.23 24.14 -9.24
N CYS A 25 -2.27 23.98 -10.06
CA CYS A 25 -2.11 23.55 -11.45
C CYS A 25 -2.44 24.68 -12.43
N VAL A 26 -1.59 24.81 -13.45
CA VAL A 26 -1.95 25.50 -14.70
C VAL A 26 -2.99 24.68 -15.46
N SER A 27 -3.62 25.25 -16.49
CA SER A 27 -4.71 24.55 -17.18
C SER A 27 -4.21 23.44 -18.11
N SER A 28 -2.98 23.59 -18.62
CA SER A 28 -2.39 22.71 -19.62
C SER A 28 -0.89 22.48 -19.40
N TYR A 29 -0.33 21.40 -19.94
CA TYR A 29 1.10 21.10 -19.86
C TYR A 29 1.95 22.20 -20.52
N GLU A 30 1.44 22.82 -21.57
CA GLU A 30 2.12 23.86 -22.35
C GLU A 30 2.32 25.16 -21.54
N GLU A 31 1.50 25.39 -20.51
CA GLU A 31 1.59 26.53 -19.60
C GLU A 31 2.62 26.32 -18.47
N MET A 32 3.20 25.13 -18.35
CA MET A 32 4.18 24.83 -17.30
C MET A 32 5.49 25.60 -17.49
N LEU A 33 6.03 26.11 -16.38
CA LEU A 33 7.32 26.83 -16.38
C LEU A 33 8.52 25.96 -16.78
N LYS A 34 8.40 24.64 -16.63
CA LYS A 34 9.42 23.65 -16.99
C LYS A 34 8.74 22.51 -17.76
N PRO A 35 9.45 21.83 -18.68
CA PRO A 35 8.95 20.60 -19.28
C PRO A 35 8.47 19.62 -18.19
N PHE A 36 7.23 19.19 -18.30
CA PHE A 36 6.57 18.36 -17.30
C PHE A 36 5.85 17.21 -18.00
N ALA A 37 5.89 16.04 -17.38
CA ALA A 37 5.12 14.89 -17.82
C ALA A 37 4.63 14.11 -16.60
N THR A 38 3.46 13.48 -16.72
CA THR A 38 2.95 12.54 -15.72
C THR A 38 2.91 11.13 -16.28
N VAL A 39 2.97 10.16 -15.37
CA VAL A 39 2.90 8.74 -15.70
C VAL A 39 1.70 8.14 -15.00
N ALA A 40 0.86 7.45 -15.75
CA ALA A 40 -0.21 6.61 -15.22
C ALA A 40 -0.06 5.19 -15.76
N THR A 41 -0.81 4.27 -15.16
CA THR A 41 -0.89 2.87 -15.59
C THR A 41 -2.26 2.61 -16.19
N ASP A 42 -2.31 2.08 -17.41
CA ASP A 42 -3.54 1.50 -17.95
C ASP A 42 -3.87 0.22 -17.19
N LEU A 43 -5.02 0.24 -16.51
CA LEU A 43 -5.46 -0.82 -15.61
C LEU A 43 -5.63 -2.18 -16.30
N TYR A 44 -6.00 -2.20 -17.59
CA TYR A 44 -6.28 -3.44 -18.30
C TYR A 44 -5.08 -3.97 -19.06
N THR A 45 -4.30 -3.08 -19.67
CA THR A 45 -3.12 -3.50 -20.44
C THR A 45 -1.87 -3.62 -19.60
N GLY A 46 -1.85 -3.02 -18.41
CA GLY A 46 -0.66 -2.91 -17.55
C GLY A 46 0.45 -2.06 -18.19
N ARG A 47 0.12 -1.27 -19.21
CA ARG A 47 1.09 -0.43 -19.92
C ARG A 47 1.18 0.94 -19.27
N GLU A 48 2.39 1.48 -19.34
CA GLU A 48 2.68 2.86 -19.01
C GLU A 48 1.98 3.80 -19.99
N VAL A 49 1.32 4.84 -19.46
CA VAL A 49 0.71 5.92 -20.22
C VAL A 49 1.34 7.23 -19.76
N VAL A 50 1.99 7.92 -20.69
CA VAL A 50 2.69 9.17 -20.45
C VAL A 50 1.86 10.33 -20.99
N PHE A 51 1.71 11.39 -20.20
CA PHE A 51 1.06 12.63 -20.60
C PHE A 51 2.02 13.80 -20.49
N ASN A 52 2.14 14.58 -21.55
CA ASN A 52 3.03 15.75 -21.62
C ASN A 52 2.44 16.92 -22.45
N SER A 53 1.16 16.85 -22.81
CA SER A 53 0.45 17.84 -23.62
C SER A 53 -1.04 17.83 -23.29
N GLY A 54 -1.71 18.96 -23.51
CA GLY A 54 -3.15 19.11 -23.27
C GLY A 54 -3.54 19.38 -21.80
N PRO A 55 -4.81 19.12 -21.42
CA PRO A 55 -5.29 19.41 -20.06
C PRO A 55 -4.64 18.54 -18.98
N ILE A 56 -4.29 19.14 -17.83
CA ILE A 56 -3.48 18.48 -16.80
C ILE A 56 -4.27 17.85 -15.63
N GLY A 57 -5.51 18.31 -15.39
CA GLY A 57 -6.25 17.95 -14.17
C GLY A 57 -6.45 16.45 -14.01
N ASP A 58 -7.06 15.82 -15.03
CA ASP A 58 -7.38 14.39 -15.00
C ASP A 58 -6.12 13.51 -15.03
N THR A 59 -5.03 13.98 -15.65
CA THR A 59 -3.79 13.20 -15.81
C THR A 59 -2.99 13.14 -14.52
N ILE A 60 -2.97 14.22 -13.73
CA ILE A 60 -2.41 14.21 -12.36
C ILE A 60 -3.27 13.32 -11.45
N GLN A 61 -4.60 13.45 -11.54
CA GLN A 61 -5.50 12.60 -10.76
C GLN A 61 -5.28 11.12 -11.06
N ALA A 62 -5.14 10.76 -12.34
CA ALA A 62 -4.83 9.40 -12.77
C ALA A 62 -3.48 8.93 -12.23
N SER A 63 -2.45 9.78 -12.32
CA SER A 63 -1.10 9.48 -11.85
C SER A 63 -1.03 9.19 -10.35
N CYS A 64 -1.95 9.74 -9.54
CA CYS A 64 -2.03 9.55 -8.09
C CYS A 64 -3.19 8.64 -7.65
N ALA A 65 -3.86 7.95 -8.58
CA ALA A 65 -5.00 7.09 -8.30
C ALA A 65 -4.54 5.72 -7.73
N ILE A 66 -4.01 5.73 -6.51
CA ILE A 66 -3.48 4.54 -5.82
C ILE A 66 -4.59 3.48 -5.70
N PRO A 67 -4.38 2.26 -6.23
CA PRO A 67 -5.34 1.17 -6.11
C PRO A 67 -5.78 0.93 -4.66
N ALA A 68 -7.05 0.58 -4.48
CA ALA A 68 -7.74 0.39 -3.19
C ALA A 68 -7.96 1.66 -2.34
N LEU A 69 -7.20 2.74 -2.57
CA LEU A 69 -7.39 4.02 -1.88
C LEU A 69 -8.27 4.97 -2.68
N PHE A 70 -7.94 5.16 -3.96
CA PHE A 70 -8.62 6.06 -4.88
C PHE A 70 -9.27 5.28 -6.03
N THR A 71 -10.36 5.83 -6.57
CA THR A 71 -11.04 5.28 -7.74
C THR A 71 -10.18 5.49 -8.98
N PRO A 72 -10.06 4.47 -9.88
CA PRO A 72 -9.44 4.65 -11.18
C PRO A 72 -10.06 5.82 -11.96
N VAL A 73 -9.26 6.49 -12.79
CA VAL A 73 -9.69 7.65 -13.58
C VAL A 73 -9.98 7.21 -15.01
N ALA A 74 -11.14 7.57 -15.54
CA ALA A 74 -11.46 7.36 -16.95
C ALA A 74 -10.80 8.46 -17.79
N HIS A 75 -10.02 8.09 -18.80
CA HIS A 75 -9.40 9.02 -19.72
C HIS A 75 -9.41 8.43 -21.13
N GLY A 76 -10.20 9.04 -22.03
CA GLY A 76 -10.47 8.48 -23.35
C GLY A 76 -11.17 7.12 -23.26
N ASP A 77 -10.57 6.09 -23.86
CA ASP A 77 -11.03 4.70 -23.85
C ASP A 77 -10.39 3.84 -22.76
N ARG A 78 -9.67 4.45 -21.81
CA ARG A 78 -8.86 3.76 -20.79
C ARG A 78 -9.34 4.04 -19.39
N TRP A 79 -9.12 3.04 -18.52
CA TRP A 79 -9.12 3.23 -17.08
C TRP A 79 -7.69 3.30 -16.58
N LEU A 80 -7.37 4.38 -15.90
CA LEU A 80 -6.03 4.67 -15.43
C LEU A 80 -5.94 4.57 -13.91
N VAL A 81 -4.83 4.04 -13.44
CA VAL A 81 -4.43 4.02 -12.03
C VAL A 81 -3.03 4.61 -11.89
N ASP A 82 -2.59 4.71 -10.64
CA ASP A 82 -1.29 5.25 -10.27
C ASP A 82 -0.12 4.73 -11.14
N GLY A 83 0.78 5.64 -11.53
CA GLY A 83 1.93 5.35 -12.37
C GLY A 83 2.99 4.47 -11.69
N ALA A 84 3.05 4.49 -10.36
CA ALA A 84 3.99 3.68 -9.59
C ALA A 84 3.68 2.18 -9.68
N VAL A 85 2.55 1.75 -10.24
CA VAL A 85 2.36 0.32 -10.53
C VAL A 85 3.37 -0.17 -11.58
N VAL A 86 3.79 0.67 -12.53
CA VAL A 86 4.64 0.27 -13.68
C VAL A 86 5.95 1.05 -13.81
N ASN A 87 5.96 2.32 -13.42
CA ASN A 87 7.12 3.19 -13.48
C ASN A 87 7.17 4.18 -12.29
N PRO A 88 7.50 3.70 -11.07
CA PRO A 88 7.56 4.51 -9.85
C PRO A 88 8.55 5.68 -9.90
N VAL A 89 9.69 5.49 -10.59
CA VAL A 89 10.76 6.49 -10.69
C VAL A 89 11.14 6.61 -12.17
N PRO A 90 10.49 7.50 -12.93
CA PRO A 90 10.50 7.50 -14.39
C PRO A 90 11.76 8.17 -14.99
N VAL A 91 12.94 7.63 -14.67
CA VAL A 91 14.24 8.12 -15.18
C VAL A 91 14.29 8.09 -16.71
N ASN A 92 13.79 7.01 -17.31
CA ASN A 92 13.68 6.83 -18.75
C ASN A 92 12.87 7.97 -19.42
N LEU A 93 11.78 8.39 -18.80
CA LEU A 93 10.94 9.46 -19.32
C LEU A 93 11.66 10.80 -19.29
N CYS A 94 12.38 11.12 -18.21
CA CYS A 94 13.20 12.33 -18.14
C CYS A 94 14.21 12.39 -19.30
N ARG A 95 14.87 11.27 -19.61
CA ARG A 95 15.79 11.17 -20.76
C ARG A 95 15.07 11.33 -22.10
N GLN A 96 13.90 10.74 -22.26
CA GLN A 96 13.08 10.90 -23.48
C GLN A 96 12.62 12.34 -23.70
N LEU A 97 12.43 13.11 -22.62
CA LEU A 97 12.15 14.55 -22.68
C LEU A 97 13.40 15.40 -22.99
N GLY A 98 14.57 14.76 -23.19
CA GLY A 98 15.80 15.44 -23.59
C GLY A 98 16.72 15.82 -22.42
N ALA A 99 16.54 15.24 -21.24
CA ALA A 99 17.48 15.48 -20.14
C ALA A 99 18.81 14.73 -20.38
N ASP A 100 19.91 15.48 -20.43
CA ASP A 100 21.27 14.94 -20.46
C ASP A 100 21.72 14.43 -19.08
N PHE A 101 21.13 14.98 -18.02
CA PHE A 101 21.45 14.68 -16.62
C PHE A 101 20.16 14.51 -15.82
N VAL A 102 20.02 13.39 -15.10
CA VAL A 102 18.81 13.03 -14.36
C VAL A 102 19.11 12.87 -12.87
N ILE A 103 18.46 13.71 -12.07
CA ILE A 103 18.39 13.56 -10.62
C ILE A 103 17.06 12.90 -10.29
N ALA A 104 17.10 11.68 -9.75
CA ALA A 104 15.91 10.93 -9.34
C ALA A 104 15.75 10.95 -7.82
N VAL A 105 14.51 11.07 -7.36
CA VAL A 105 14.14 10.97 -5.95
C VAL A 105 13.29 9.73 -5.75
N ASN A 106 13.78 8.76 -4.97
CA ASN A 106 13.05 7.55 -4.63
C ASN A 106 12.64 7.58 -3.15
N LEU A 107 11.35 7.80 -2.90
CA LEU A 107 10.79 7.85 -1.54
C LEU A 107 10.56 6.46 -0.93
N ASN A 108 10.66 5.39 -1.74
CA ASN A 108 10.35 4.01 -1.36
C ASN A 108 11.61 3.16 -1.05
N ALA A 109 12.77 3.81 -0.85
CA ALA A 109 14.05 3.14 -0.65
C ALA A 109 14.12 2.25 0.60
N ASP A 110 13.29 2.54 1.60
CA ASP A 110 13.40 2.01 2.96
C ASP A 110 12.51 0.79 3.24
N PHE A 111 12.17 -0.02 2.24
CA PHE A 111 11.56 -1.35 2.47
C PHE A 111 12.61 -2.34 3.03
N ARG A 112 13.08 -2.06 4.25
CA ARG A 112 13.99 -2.88 5.06
C ARG A 112 13.23 -3.57 6.20
N PRO A 113 13.74 -4.67 6.78
CA PRO A 113 13.08 -5.46 7.82
C PRO A 113 12.55 -4.67 9.03
N LEU A 114 13.09 -3.48 9.31
CA LEU A 114 12.64 -2.58 10.38
C LEU A 114 11.19 -2.08 10.17
N ARG A 115 10.74 -1.89 8.92
CA ARG A 115 9.34 -1.54 8.62
C ARG A 115 8.40 -2.73 8.89
N LEU A 116 8.87 -3.98 8.74
CA LEU A 116 8.06 -5.17 9.11
C LEU A 116 7.79 -5.19 10.62
N GLU A 117 8.77 -4.82 11.45
CA GLU A 117 8.59 -4.78 12.90
C GLU A 117 7.61 -3.67 13.32
N LYS A 118 7.71 -2.49 12.72
CA LYS A 118 6.75 -1.40 12.95
C LYS A 118 5.35 -1.74 12.42
N LEU A 119 5.23 -2.31 11.22
CA LEU A 119 3.95 -2.80 10.67
C LEU A 119 3.32 -3.87 11.59
N ARG A 120 4.13 -4.73 12.23
CA ARG A 120 3.65 -5.67 13.25
C ARG A 120 3.11 -4.94 14.48
N GLN A 121 3.86 -3.97 15.01
CA GLN A 121 3.45 -3.17 16.17
C GLN A 121 2.19 -2.34 15.89
N ASP A 122 2.14 -1.65 14.74
CA ASP A 122 0.97 -0.88 14.30
C ASP A 122 -0.24 -1.78 14.04
N HIS A 123 -0.02 -3.03 13.57
CA HIS A 123 -1.07 -4.02 13.44
C HIS A 123 -1.61 -4.46 14.80
N GLU A 124 -0.75 -4.72 15.77
CA GLU A 124 -1.13 -5.03 17.16
C GLU A 124 -1.91 -3.86 17.81
N GLU A 125 -1.50 -2.62 17.55
CA GLU A 125 -2.17 -1.44 18.10
C GLU A 125 -3.53 -1.15 17.43
N ASN A 126 -3.62 -1.27 16.11
CA ASN A 126 -4.87 -1.15 15.38
C ASN A 126 -5.86 -2.26 15.74
N GLN A 127 -5.38 -3.47 16.05
CA GLN A 127 -6.19 -4.55 16.58
C GLN A 127 -6.77 -4.20 17.96
N ARG A 128 -5.97 -3.66 18.89
CA ARG A 128 -6.46 -3.20 20.21
C ARG A 128 -7.52 -2.11 20.08
N LYS A 129 -7.28 -1.11 19.23
CA LYS A 129 -8.25 -0.02 18.94
C LYS A 129 -9.55 -0.56 18.34
N THR A 130 -9.46 -1.59 17.49
CA THR A 130 -10.62 -2.25 16.87
C THR A 130 -11.37 -3.09 17.89
N GLU A 131 -10.69 -3.89 18.72
CA GLU A 131 -11.30 -4.66 19.82
C GLU A 131 -11.98 -3.74 20.84
N ASP A 132 -11.37 -2.61 21.21
CA ASP A 132 -11.95 -1.61 22.10
C ASP A 132 -13.18 -0.94 21.48
N PHE A 133 -13.14 -0.63 20.18
CA PHE A 133 -14.29 -0.09 19.43
C PHE A 133 -15.42 -1.12 19.33
N PHE A 134 -15.10 -2.38 19.04
CA PHE A 134 -16.07 -3.46 18.93
C PHE A 134 -16.70 -3.79 20.28
N THR A 135 -15.94 -3.83 21.37
CA THR A 135 -16.45 -4.04 22.74
C THR A 135 -17.37 -2.90 23.17
N LYS A 136 -17.00 -1.65 22.84
CA LYS A 136 -17.82 -0.47 23.09
C LYS A 136 -19.08 -0.46 22.23
N SER A 137 -19.00 -0.95 20.99
CA SER A 137 -20.14 -1.10 20.08
C SER A 137 -21.05 -2.28 20.46
N GLN A 138 -20.52 -3.36 21.05
CA GLN A 138 -21.31 -4.51 21.52
C GLN A 138 -22.25 -4.12 22.66
N ASN A 139 -21.84 -3.20 23.53
CA ASN A 139 -22.71 -2.64 24.57
C ASN A 139 -23.85 -1.80 23.99
N VAL A 140 -23.60 -1.09 22.88
CA VAL A 140 -24.62 -0.30 22.16
C VAL A 140 -25.53 -1.20 21.32
N LEU A 141 -24.98 -2.23 20.67
CA LEU A 141 -25.71 -3.21 19.86
C LEU A 141 -26.62 -4.12 20.70
N ARG A 142 -26.21 -4.52 21.91
CA ARG A 142 -27.11 -5.25 22.84
C ARG A 142 -28.34 -4.44 23.24
N GLN A 143 -28.18 -3.13 23.35
CA GLN A 143 -29.27 -2.21 23.69
C GLN A 143 -30.27 -2.04 22.54
N TRP A 144 -29.82 -2.21 21.29
CA TRP A 144 -30.67 -2.16 20.09
C TRP A 144 -31.27 -3.51 19.68
N PHE A 145 -30.69 -4.63 20.12
CA PHE A 145 -31.15 -5.98 19.80
C PHE A 145 -31.79 -6.72 20.98
N SER A 146 -32.19 -6.03 22.04
CA SER A 146 -33.02 -6.62 23.10
C SER A 146 -34.47 -6.74 22.60
N PRO A 147 -35.02 -7.96 22.40
CA PRO A 147 -36.40 -8.12 21.96
C PRO A 147 -37.37 -7.95 23.15
N ASP A 148 -38.38 -7.10 22.99
CA ASP A 148 -39.49 -6.97 23.93
C ASP A 148 -40.52 -8.10 23.73
N SER A 149 -40.78 -8.81 24.84
CA SER A 149 -42.00 -9.56 25.25
C SER A 149 -42.50 -10.83 24.51
N LYS A 150 -42.44 -11.94 25.27
CA LYS A 150 -43.53 -12.85 25.74
C LYS A 150 -44.16 -13.97 24.88
N ASP A 151 -44.18 -15.15 25.53
CA ASP A 151 -45.14 -16.28 25.59
C ASP A 151 -45.39 -17.09 24.27
N ASP A 152 -45.26 -18.42 24.18
CA ASP A 152 -45.73 -19.48 25.08
C ASP A 152 -44.91 -20.80 25.06
N LYS A 153 -45.00 -21.50 26.21
CA LYS A 153 -44.69 -22.90 26.64
C LYS A 153 -44.92 -24.02 25.61
N ALA A 154 -44.45 -25.26 25.69
CA ALA A 154 -43.68 -26.14 26.59
C ALA A 154 -43.20 -27.33 25.69
N SER A 155 -42.08 -28.02 25.90
CA SER A 155 -41.87 -29.16 26.83
C SER A 155 -40.44 -29.66 26.55
N GLU A 156 -39.54 -29.72 27.54
CA GLU A 156 -39.17 -30.95 28.31
C GLU A 156 -38.72 -32.10 27.37
N GLU A 157 -37.57 -32.76 27.49
CA GLU A 157 -36.62 -32.93 28.58
C GLU A 157 -35.47 -33.87 28.07
N ASN A 158 -34.35 -33.87 28.81
CA ASN A 158 -33.40 -34.99 29.03
C ASN A 158 -32.20 -35.24 28.09
N GLU A 159 -31.09 -34.75 28.65
CA GLU A 159 -29.73 -35.28 28.74
C GLU A 159 -29.49 -36.81 28.65
N GLU A 160 -28.26 -37.09 28.21
CA GLU A 160 -27.34 -38.17 28.61
C GLU A 160 -27.29 -39.52 27.87
N GLN A 161 -26.13 -39.68 27.20
CA GLN A 161 -25.19 -40.81 27.23
C GLN A 161 -25.69 -42.21 26.83
N LEU A 162 -25.12 -42.71 25.72
CA LEU A 162 -24.67 -44.11 25.68
C LEU A 162 -23.40 -44.25 24.85
N GLN A 163 -22.36 -44.75 25.52
CA GLN A 163 -21.08 -45.20 24.97
C GLN A 163 -21.29 -46.41 24.05
N ILE A 164 -20.59 -46.45 22.91
CA ILE A 164 -20.18 -47.70 22.28
C ILE A 164 -18.70 -47.61 21.95
N ASN A 165 -17.95 -48.55 22.52
CA ASN A 165 -16.52 -48.75 22.39
C ASN A 165 -16.12 -49.30 21.02
N ALA A 166 -14.87 -48.99 20.62
CA ALA A 166 -13.83 -49.79 19.93
C ALA A 166 -14.28 -50.96 19.03
N SER A 167 -13.74 -51.19 17.83
CA SER A 167 -12.49 -50.83 17.17
C SER A 167 -12.66 -51.14 15.67
N ASP A 168 -11.83 -50.58 14.78
CA ASP A 168 -11.04 -51.36 13.81
C ASP A 168 -10.21 -50.44 12.89
N ASP A 169 -9.05 -50.98 12.52
CA ASP A 169 -7.83 -50.39 12.00
C ASP A 169 -7.90 -49.51 10.72
N VAL A 170 -6.80 -48.76 10.57
CA VAL A 170 -5.96 -48.53 9.36
C VAL A 170 -5.79 -47.04 9.00
N ASN A 171 -4.62 -46.47 9.34
CA ASN A 171 -3.73 -45.84 8.35
C ASN A 171 -2.40 -45.37 8.97
N THR A 172 -1.34 -46.08 8.61
CA THR A 172 0.05 -45.86 9.00
C THR A 172 0.77 -45.14 7.86
N GLU A 173 0.57 -43.83 7.69
CA GLU A 173 1.38 -43.04 6.72
C GLU A 173 1.79 -41.64 7.22
N GLU A 174 1.36 -41.20 8.41
CA GLU A 174 1.57 -39.82 8.87
C GLU A 174 2.91 -39.56 9.62
N SER A 175 3.75 -40.58 9.81
CA SER A 175 4.96 -40.43 10.64
C SER A 175 6.25 -40.06 9.89
N ILE A 176 6.28 -40.16 8.55
CA ILE A 176 7.52 -39.97 7.78
C ILE A 176 7.65 -38.53 7.24
N ALA A 177 6.53 -37.83 7.09
CA ALA A 177 6.52 -36.46 6.58
C ALA A 177 7.01 -35.42 7.61
N THR A 178 6.83 -35.69 8.91
CA THR A 178 7.15 -34.74 9.98
C THR A 178 8.66 -34.64 10.21
N ASP A 179 9.39 -35.75 10.14
CA ASP A 179 10.85 -35.79 10.38
C ASP A 179 11.67 -35.13 9.25
N VAL A 180 11.10 -35.03 8.04
CA VAL A 180 11.75 -34.38 6.89
C VAL A 180 11.56 -32.87 6.91
N ILE A 181 10.46 -32.39 7.48
CA ILE A 181 10.14 -30.95 7.54
C ILE A 181 10.99 -30.26 8.63
N GLU A 182 11.28 -30.91 9.76
CA GLU A 182 12.13 -30.33 10.81
C GLU A 182 13.59 -30.12 10.37
N LYS A 183 14.13 -30.98 9.48
CA LYS A 183 15.53 -30.88 9.04
C LYS A 183 15.80 -29.82 7.98
N VAL A 184 14.78 -29.28 7.33
CA VAL A 184 14.93 -28.30 6.24
C VAL A 184 14.88 -26.86 6.75
N GLU A 185 14.36 -26.62 7.96
CA GLU A 185 14.26 -25.28 8.55
C GLU A 185 15.57 -24.77 9.18
N GLU A 186 16.60 -25.61 9.38
CA GLU A 186 17.84 -25.20 10.06
C GLU A 186 18.89 -24.52 9.16
N GLU A 187 18.78 -24.56 7.83
CA GLU A 187 19.87 -24.12 6.93
C GLU A 187 19.64 -22.80 6.17
N PHE A 188 18.51 -22.11 6.37
CA PHE A 188 18.26 -20.80 5.73
C PHE A 188 17.95 -19.70 6.75
N THR A 189 19.02 -19.00 7.14
CA THR A 189 19.08 -17.58 7.56
C THR A 189 18.06 -17.13 8.60
N GLU A 190 18.55 -16.78 9.79
CA GLU A 190 17.85 -16.10 10.90
C GLU A 190 16.78 -15.10 10.44
N VAL A 191 15.51 -15.54 10.42
CA VAL A 191 14.33 -14.68 10.31
C VAL A 191 13.84 -14.41 11.73
N PRO A 192 13.69 -13.14 12.18
CA PRO A 192 13.38 -12.86 13.56
C PRO A 192 11.90 -13.12 13.90
N ALA A 193 11.73 -13.65 15.13
CA ALA A 193 10.59 -13.63 16.03
C ALA A 193 9.24 -14.22 15.54
N LYS A 194 8.87 -15.34 16.20
CA LYS A 194 7.58 -16.06 16.19
C LYS A 194 6.40 -15.21 15.70
N VAL A 195 5.84 -15.61 14.56
CA VAL A 195 4.61 -15.03 14.00
C VAL A 195 3.44 -15.32 14.94
N ASN A 196 2.74 -14.28 15.40
CA ASN A 196 1.54 -14.43 16.22
C ASN A 196 0.39 -14.90 15.30
N LYS A 197 0.17 -16.22 15.22
CA LYS A 197 -0.83 -16.88 14.34
C LYS A 197 -2.30 -16.59 14.70
N ARG A 198 -2.57 -15.76 15.70
CA ARG A 198 -3.91 -15.63 16.31
C ARG A 198 -4.94 -14.90 15.45
N ASN A 199 -4.55 -13.93 14.62
CA ASN A 199 -5.48 -13.23 13.72
C ASN A 199 -4.78 -12.86 12.39
N PRO A 200 -5.35 -13.23 11.23
CA PRO A 200 -4.80 -12.84 9.94
C PRO A 200 -4.98 -11.34 9.69
N PRO A 201 -4.07 -10.71 8.93
CA PRO A 201 -4.19 -9.30 8.55
C PRO A 201 -5.43 -9.04 7.69
N GLY A 202 -5.99 -7.82 7.80
CA GLY A 202 -7.15 -7.40 7.02
C GLY A 202 -6.84 -7.32 5.51
N ILE A 203 -7.85 -7.48 4.67
CA ILE A 203 -7.66 -7.52 3.21
C ILE A 203 -7.00 -6.26 2.64
N MET A 204 -7.34 -5.08 3.19
CA MET A 204 -6.72 -3.82 2.80
C MET A 204 -5.23 -3.78 3.15
N SER A 205 -4.84 -4.21 4.36
CA SER A 205 -3.43 -4.20 4.76
C SER A 205 -2.61 -5.20 3.95
N VAL A 206 -3.19 -6.36 3.61
CA VAL A 206 -2.56 -7.34 2.73
C VAL A 206 -2.36 -6.78 1.32
N MET A 207 -3.38 -6.16 0.74
CA MET A 207 -3.29 -5.57 -0.60
C MET A 207 -2.28 -4.43 -0.66
N SER A 208 -2.32 -3.50 0.31
CA SER A 208 -1.35 -2.40 0.38
C SER A 208 0.08 -2.90 0.54
N SER A 209 0.31 -3.86 1.44
CA SER A 209 1.64 -4.44 1.65
C SER A 209 2.14 -5.18 0.40
N SER A 210 1.25 -5.91 -0.28
CA SER A 210 1.59 -6.61 -1.53
C SER A 210 1.93 -5.63 -2.65
N LEU A 211 1.18 -4.53 -2.76
CA LEU A 211 1.46 -3.47 -3.73
C LEU A 211 2.82 -2.82 -3.44
N GLU A 212 3.11 -2.47 -2.20
CA GLU A 212 4.42 -1.90 -1.81
C GLU A 212 5.59 -2.84 -2.19
N ILE A 213 5.46 -4.15 -1.95
CA ILE A 213 6.48 -5.16 -2.32
C ILE A 213 6.69 -5.19 -3.83
N LEU A 214 5.60 -5.24 -4.60
CA LEU A 214 5.66 -5.26 -6.06
C LEU A 214 6.27 -3.97 -6.60
N GLN A 215 5.87 -2.82 -6.07
CA GLN A 215 6.42 -1.52 -6.43
C GLN A 215 7.93 -1.47 -6.14
N ALA A 216 8.38 -1.90 -4.97
CA ALA A 216 9.82 -1.92 -4.64
C ALA A 216 10.63 -2.78 -5.62
N ARG A 217 10.07 -3.92 -6.04
CA ARG A 217 10.70 -4.79 -7.06
C ARG A 217 10.74 -4.12 -8.43
N VAL A 218 9.64 -3.49 -8.85
CA VAL A 218 9.56 -2.76 -10.12
C VAL A 218 10.54 -1.58 -10.12
N THR A 219 10.55 -0.75 -9.07
CA THR A 219 11.49 0.36 -8.90
C THR A 219 12.93 -0.11 -9.05
N ARG A 220 13.34 -1.17 -8.33
CA ARG A 220 14.71 -1.68 -8.40
C ARG A 220 15.07 -2.18 -9.80
N SER A 221 14.15 -2.87 -10.46
CA SER A 221 14.37 -3.35 -11.82
C SER A 221 14.51 -2.20 -12.82
N ARG A 222 13.70 -1.14 -12.68
CA ARG A 222 13.75 0.05 -13.53
C ARG A 222 15.02 0.85 -13.30
N LEU A 223 15.38 1.14 -12.05
CA LEU A 223 16.63 1.85 -11.72
C LEU A 223 17.88 1.07 -12.15
N ALA A 224 17.82 -0.27 -12.21
CA ALA A 224 18.92 -1.07 -12.74
C ALA A 224 19.04 -0.97 -14.28
N GLY A 225 17.91 -0.89 -14.99
CA GLY A 225 17.90 -0.75 -16.46
C GLY A 225 18.16 0.67 -16.94
N ASP A 226 17.56 1.65 -16.24
CA ASP A 226 17.63 3.07 -16.51
C ASP A 226 18.15 3.80 -15.24
N PRO A 227 19.45 3.66 -14.90
CA PRO A 227 20.00 4.29 -13.70
C PRO A 227 20.02 5.81 -13.85
N PRO A 228 19.63 6.59 -12.83
CA PRO A 228 19.81 8.05 -12.83
C PRO A 228 21.28 8.41 -12.57
N ASP A 229 21.65 9.65 -12.88
CA ASP A 229 23.00 10.17 -12.60
C ASP A 229 23.19 10.44 -11.10
N ILE A 230 22.12 10.90 -10.45
CA ILE A 230 22.05 11.02 -8.99
C ILE A 230 20.74 10.41 -8.51
N LEU A 231 20.84 9.48 -7.56
CA LEU A 231 19.69 8.91 -6.85
C LEU A 231 19.66 9.46 -5.42
N ILE A 232 18.53 10.06 -5.04
CA ILE A 232 18.27 10.63 -3.72
C ILE A 232 17.23 9.79 -3.02
N GLU A 233 17.57 9.30 -1.82
CA GLU A 233 16.74 8.38 -1.04
C GLU A 233 16.61 8.90 0.41
N PRO A 234 15.60 9.73 0.71
CA PRO A 234 15.37 10.19 2.07
C PRO A 234 14.89 9.06 2.98
N GLN A 235 15.27 9.09 4.25
CA GLN A 235 14.89 8.05 5.22
C GLN A 235 13.47 8.30 5.76
N LEU A 236 12.49 7.58 5.22
CA LEU A 236 11.06 7.74 5.54
C LEU A 236 10.44 6.46 6.12
N THR A 237 11.25 5.60 6.75
CA THR A 237 10.85 4.27 7.24
C THR A 237 9.62 4.30 8.15
N ASP A 238 9.43 5.37 8.92
CA ASP A 238 8.47 5.46 10.02
C ASP A 238 7.17 6.19 9.68
N VAL A 239 6.89 6.46 8.40
CA VAL A 239 5.77 7.29 7.95
C VAL A 239 4.83 6.48 7.05
N GLY A 240 3.56 6.43 7.44
CA GLY A 240 2.49 5.84 6.64
C GLY A 240 2.02 6.74 5.49
N ILE A 241 1.48 6.12 4.43
CA ILE A 241 0.96 6.81 3.22
C ILE A 241 -0.17 7.84 3.49
N MET A 242 -0.82 7.77 4.66
CA MET A 242 -1.93 8.66 5.04
C MET A 242 -1.59 9.62 6.20
N GLU A 243 -0.31 9.73 6.60
CA GLU A 243 0.12 10.58 7.72
C GLU A 243 0.35 12.06 7.32
N PHE A 244 -0.63 12.70 6.67
CA PHE A 244 -0.51 14.08 6.18
C PHE A 244 -0.18 15.13 7.25
N HIS A 245 -0.51 14.85 8.52
CA HIS A 245 -0.22 15.75 9.65
C HIS A 245 1.28 15.96 9.90
N ARG A 246 2.15 15.09 9.36
CA ARG A 246 3.61 15.18 9.49
C ARG A 246 4.28 15.85 8.29
N ALA A 247 3.53 16.48 7.38
CA ALA A 247 4.07 17.03 6.14
C ALA A 247 5.30 17.96 6.35
N GLU A 248 5.27 18.82 7.36
CA GLU A 248 6.39 19.72 7.69
C GLU A 248 7.66 18.96 8.07
N GLU A 249 7.54 17.91 8.88
CA GLU A 249 8.64 17.01 9.25
C GLU A 249 9.23 16.32 8.00
N LEU A 250 8.37 15.86 7.08
CA LEU A 250 8.81 15.18 5.85
C LEU A 250 9.55 16.12 4.91
N CYS A 251 9.07 17.36 4.77
CA CYS A 251 9.76 18.39 3.99
C CYS A 251 11.15 18.68 4.58
N ALA A 252 11.25 18.83 5.90
CA ALA A 252 12.53 19.07 6.57
C ALA A 252 13.52 17.90 6.38
N LYS A 253 13.06 16.64 6.47
CA LYS A 253 13.88 15.45 6.14
C LYS A 253 14.36 15.47 4.69
N GLY A 254 13.51 15.91 3.76
CA GLY A 254 13.88 16.12 2.36
C GLY A 254 15.00 17.14 2.21
N GLU A 255 14.85 18.32 2.81
CA GLU A 255 15.86 19.39 2.81
C GLU A 255 17.20 18.92 3.41
N GLU A 256 17.17 18.21 4.53
CA GLU A 256 18.36 17.63 5.16
C GLU A 256 19.06 16.63 4.24
N THR A 257 18.27 15.77 3.57
CA THR A 257 18.81 14.78 2.62
C THR A 257 19.52 15.49 1.47
N ILE A 258 18.92 16.54 0.91
CA ILE A 258 19.55 17.36 -0.15
C ILE A 258 20.81 18.05 0.37
N ALA A 259 20.78 18.63 1.57
CA ALA A 259 21.95 19.31 2.15
C ALA A 259 23.16 18.36 2.28
N ARG A 260 22.92 17.09 2.63
CA ARG A 260 23.98 16.07 2.72
C ARG A 260 24.61 15.71 1.38
N VAL A 261 23.83 15.72 0.29
CA VAL A 261 24.32 15.37 -1.06
C VAL A 261 24.64 16.61 -1.91
N ALA A 262 24.48 17.82 -1.37
CA ALA A 262 24.60 19.06 -2.12
C ALA A 262 25.97 19.23 -2.80
N GLU A 263 27.05 18.87 -2.12
CA GLU A 263 28.41 18.93 -2.69
C GLU A 263 28.60 17.92 -3.83
N GLN A 264 28.02 16.72 -3.72
CA GLN A 264 28.03 15.74 -4.80
C GLN A 264 27.23 16.24 -6.00
N ILE A 265 26.05 16.82 -5.79
CA ILE A 265 25.24 17.42 -6.85
C ILE A 265 26.00 18.54 -7.55
N ARG A 266 26.62 19.44 -6.79
CA ARG A 266 27.42 20.55 -7.34
C ARG A 266 28.57 20.04 -8.19
N TYR A 267 29.30 19.03 -7.72
CA TYR A 267 30.43 18.45 -8.45
C TYR A 267 29.98 17.85 -9.80
N GLN A 268 28.89 17.09 -9.81
CA GLN A 268 28.37 16.43 -11.01
C GLN A 268 27.75 17.40 -12.02
N LEU A 269 27.19 18.54 -11.58
CA LEU A 269 26.62 19.55 -12.47
C LEU A 269 27.66 20.49 -13.10
N LEU A 270 28.87 20.58 -12.52
CA LEU A 270 29.95 21.46 -12.97
C LEU A 270 30.98 20.77 -13.87
N THR A 271 30.88 19.44 -14.03
CA THR A 271 31.76 18.61 -14.86
C THR A 271 31.07 18.30 -16.17
#